data_AF-A0A660PEH3-F1
#
_entry.id   AF-A0A660PEH3-F1
#
_cell.length_a   1.000
_cell.length_b   1.000
_cell.length_c   1.000
_cell.angle_alpha   90.00
_cell.angle_beta   90.00
_cell.angle_gamma   90.00
#
_symmetry.space_group_name_H-M   'P 1'
#
loop_
_entity.id
_entity.type
_entity.pdbx_description
1 polymer ?
#
loop_
_entity_poly.entity_id
_entity_poly.type
_entity_poly.pdbx_seq_one_letter_code
_entity_poly.pdbx_strand_id
1 'polypeptide(L)' 'MSTNHSNDSYILISPKISIRLSSLLLVLGIVAHIALVVYFDFTQDDAYITFRYAANFINGDGLVYNIGEQVE' A
#
# COMPACT_ATOMS: atom_id res chain seq x y z
N MET A 1 -27.66 -44.17 -13.63
CA MET A 1 -26.99 -42.97 -14.17
C MET A 1 -27.38 -41.81 -13.27
N SER A 2 -26.62 -41.57 -12.21
CA SER A 2 -26.86 -40.49 -11.23
C SER A 2 -25.74 -39.48 -11.42
N THR A 3 -26.03 -38.35 -12.07
CA THR A 3 -25.07 -37.25 -12.19
C THR A 3 -25.36 -36.26 -11.08
N ASN A 4 -24.44 -36.26 -10.10
CA ASN A 4 -24.28 -35.31 -9.01
C ASN A 4 -24.79 -33.89 -9.34
N HIS A 5 -25.93 -33.52 -8.76
CA HIS A 5 -26.53 -32.19 -8.84
C HIS A 5 -26.17 -31.40 -7.57
N SER A 6 -24.89 -31.13 -7.36
CA SER A 6 -24.40 -30.41 -6.17
C SER A 6 -23.43 -29.27 -6.45
N ASN A 7 -23.12 -28.98 -7.72
CA ASN A 7 -22.02 -28.07 -8.07
C ASN A 7 -22.46 -26.77 -8.77
N ASP A 8 -23.76 -26.56 -8.98
CA ASP A 8 -24.27 -25.39 -9.71
C ASP A 8 -24.34 -24.12 -8.85
N SER A 9 -24.17 -24.24 -7.52
CA SER A 9 -24.30 -23.15 -6.55
C SER A 9 -23.35 -21.97 -6.79
N TYR A 10 -22.19 -22.21 -7.41
CA TYR A 10 -21.14 -21.20 -7.60
C TYR A 10 -21.35 -20.32 -8.84
N ILE A 11 -22.21 -20.74 -9.78
CA ILE A 11 -22.39 -20.06 -11.07
C ILE A 11 -23.42 -18.92 -10.96
N LEU A 12 -24.25 -18.90 -9.90
CA LEU A 12 -25.43 -18.03 -9.78
C LEU A 12 -25.24 -16.86 -8.80
N ILE A 13 -24.01 -16.50 -8.42
CA ILE A 13 -23.79 -15.29 -7.62
C ILE A 13 -24.13 -14.08 -8.49
N SER A 14 -25.29 -13.46 -8.24
CA SER A 14 -25.74 -12.31 -9.04
C SER A 14 -24.67 -11.21 -9.07
N PRO A 15 -24.45 -10.55 -10.22
CA PRO A 15 -23.38 -9.56 -10.37
C PRO A 15 -23.51 -8.38 -9.38
N LYS A 16 -24.75 -8.07 -8.96
CA LYS A 16 -25.03 -7.05 -7.94
C LYS A 16 -24.52 -7.45 -6.54
N ILE A 17 -24.67 -8.71 -6.14
CA ILE A 17 -24.11 -9.21 -4.87
C ILE A 17 -22.58 -9.16 -4.92
N SER A 18 -21.98 -9.55 -6.05
CA SER A 18 -20.53 -9.52 -6.23
C SER A 18 -19.96 -8.11 -6.07
N ILE A 19 -20.55 -7.11 -6.74
CA ILE A 19 -20.11 -5.70 -6.63
C ILE A 19 -20.24 -5.17 -5.20
N ARG A 20 -21.32 -5.50 -4.48
CA ARG A 20 -21.50 -5.08 -3.08
C ARG A 20 -20.46 -5.69 -2.16
N LEU A 21 -20.16 -6.98 -2.34
CA LEU A 21 -19.13 -7.67 -1.58
C LEU A 21 -17.74 -7.09 -1.89
N SER A 22 -17.41 -6.88 -3.17
CA SER A 22 -16.16 -6.23 -3.57
C SER A 22 -16.01 -4.84 -2.99
N SER A 23 -17.10 -4.05 -2.98
CA SER A 23 -17.11 -2.71 -2.39
C SER A 23 -16.89 -2.76 -0.87
N LEU A 24 -17.53 -3.72 -0.18
CA LEU A 24 -17.33 -3.93 1.25
C LEU A 24 -15.89 -4.33 1.57
N LEU A 25 -15.31 -5.25 0.80
CA LEU A 25 -13.93 -5.68 0.95
C LEU A 25 -12.95 -4.53 0.68
N LEU A 26 -13.22 -3.69 -0.31
CA LEU A 26 -12.42 -2.50 -0.59
C LEU A 26 -12.44 -1.53 0.58
N VAL A 27 -13.63 -1.21 1.11
CA VAL A 27 -13.77 -0.32 2.28
C VAL A 27 -13.05 -0.91 3.49
N LEU A 28 -13.22 -2.20 3.77
CA LEU A 28 -12.54 -2.88 4.86
C LEU A 28 -11.01 -2.82 4.70
N GLY A 29 -10.51 -3.06 3.48
CA GLY A 29 -9.08 -2.98 3.16
C GLY A 29 -8.50 -1.57 3.36
N ILE A 30 -9.24 -0.53 2.94
CA ILE A 30 -8.83 0.87 3.16
C ILE A 30 -8.79 1.19 4.66
N VAL A 31 -9.82 0.82 5.42
CA VAL A 31 -9.87 1.06 6.87
C VAL A 31 -8.73 0.34 7.58
N ALA A 32 -8.47 -0.93 7.24
CA ALA A 32 -7.36 -1.68 7.80
C ALA A 32 -6.01 -1.03 7.48
N HIS A 33 -5.81 -0.58 6.24
CA HIS A 33 -4.58 0.10 5.84
C HIS A 33 -4.37 1.41 6.62
N ILE A 34 -5.40 2.25 6.75
CA ILE A 34 -5.32 3.49 7.54
C ILE A 34 -4.99 3.16 9.00
N ALA A 35 -5.64 2.15 9.59
CA ALA A 35 -5.36 1.73 10.95
C ALA A 35 -3.91 1.27 11.13
N LEU A 36 -3.35 0.53 10.16
CA LEU A 36 -1.94 0.13 10.17
C LEU A 36 -1.01 1.36 10.07
N VAL A 37 -1.30 2.30 9.16
CA VAL A 37 -0.51 3.54 9.03
C VAL A 37 -0.47 4.32 10.34
N VAL A 38 -1.62 4.49 11.00
CA VAL A 38 -1.71 5.19 12.29
C VAL A 38 -1.04 4.41 13.42
N TYR A 39 -1.20 3.08 13.46
CA TYR A 39 -0.65 2.25 14.53
C TYR A 39 0.88 2.18 14.49
N PHE A 40 1.45 2.05 13.29
CA PHE A 40 2.89 1.94 13.13
C PHE A 40 3.62 3.29 13.14
N ASP A 41 2.89 4.41 12.99
CA ASP A 41 3.46 5.77 12.87
C ASP A 41 4.67 5.80 11.92
N PHE A 42 4.56 5.02 10.83
CA PHE A 42 5.69 4.75 9.95
C PHE A 42 5.85 5.90 8.97
N THR A 43 6.81 6.78 9.25
CA THR A 43 7.29 7.75 8.27
C THR A 43 8.19 7.00 7.30
N GLN A 44 7.85 7.02 6.01
CA GLN A 44 8.68 6.38 4.98
C GLN A 44 10.04 7.10 4.92
N ASP A 45 11.11 6.42 5.34
CA ASP A 45 12.46 6.99 5.47
C ASP A 45 13.01 7.59 4.16
N ASP A 46 12.47 7.18 3.01
CA ASP A 46 12.84 7.72 1.69
C ASP A 46 12.61 9.24 1.61
N ALA A 47 11.56 9.74 2.28
CA ALA A 47 11.31 11.18 2.38
C ALA A 47 12.40 11.87 3.19
N TYR A 48 12.83 11.26 4.30
CA TYR A 48 13.93 11.77 5.11
C TYR A 48 15.24 11.82 4.32
N ILE A 49 15.57 10.76 3.57
CA ILE A 49 16.73 10.72 2.67
C ILE A 49 16.66 11.87 1.66
N THR A 50 15.51 12.04 0.98
CA THR A 50 15.31 13.09 -0.03
C THR A 50 15.47 14.49 0.55
N PHE A 51 14.87 14.76 1.72
CA PHE A 51 14.97 16.06 2.38
C PHE A 51 16.38 16.37 2.85
N ARG A 52 17.14 15.37 3.31
CA ARG A 52 18.54 15.53 3.68
C ARG A 52 19.41 15.91 2.47
N TYR A 53 19.23 15.23 1.34
CA TYR A 53 19.89 15.61 0.09
C TYR A 53 19.53 17.03 -0.35
N ALA A 54 18.26 17.41 -0.27
CA ALA A 54 17.81 18.76 -0.62
C ALA A 54 18.43 19.83 0.30
N ALA A 55 18.49 19.56 1.61
CA ALA A 55 19.11 20.46 2.58
C ALA A 55 20.60 20.66 2.30
N ASN A 56 21.35 19.57 2.08
CA ASN A 56 22.77 19.62 1.75
C ASN A 56 23.01 20.35 0.41
N PHE A 57 22.14 20.15 -0.58
CA PHE A 57 22.21 20.87 -1.86
C PHE A 57 22.02 22.38 -1.70
N ILE A 58 21.02 22.82 -0.92
CA ILE A 58 20.74 24.23 -0.67
C ILE A 58 21.87 24.90 0.14
N ASN A 59 22.56 24.14 1.02
CA ASN A 59 23.71 24.61 1.78
C ASN A 59 25.02 24.65 0.97
N GLY A 60 25.04 24.10 -0.25
CA GLY A 60 26.22 24.09 -1.13
C GLY A 60 27.13 22.88 -0.96
N ASP A 61 26.74 21.88 -0.15
CA ASP A 61 27.50 20.64 0.06
C ASP A 61 27.31 19.63 -1.09
N GLY A 62 26.33 19.89 -1.97
CA GLY A 62 25.98 19.04 -3.11
C GLY A 62 24.93 17.97 -2.76
N LEU A 63 24.62 17.11 -3.74
CA LEU A 63 23.72 15.98 -3.55
C LEU A 63 24.46 14.83 -2.86
N VAL A 64 24.77 15.01 -1.58
CA VAL A 64 25.42 14.00 -0.71
C VAL A 64 24.53 13.67 0.48
N TYR A 65 24.59 12.43 0.96
CA TYR A 65 23.89 12.05 2.18
C TYR A 65 24.67 12.48 3.43
N ASN A 66 25.97 12.17 3.51
CA ASN A 66 26.87 12.59 4.57
C ASN A 66 27.94 13.52 4.03
N ILE A 67 28.08 14.69 4.65
CA ILE A 67 29.08 15.68 4.27
C ILE A 67 30.47 15.12 4.58
N GLY A 68 31.36 15.11 3.58
CA GLY A 68 32.72 14.59 3.71
C GLY A 68 32.85 13.07 3.51
N GLU A 69 31.74 12.35 3.29
CA GLU A 69 31.77 10.95 2.87
C GLU A 69 31.65 10.87 1.35
N GLN A 70 32.49 10.07 0.69
CA GLN A 70 32.35 9.85 -0.75
C GLN A 70 31.18 8.89 -0.99
N VAL A 71 30.35 9.21 -1.99
CA VAL A 71 29.30 8.31 -2.47
C VAL A 71 29.97 7.28 -3.37
N GLU A 72 29.92 6.00 -3.01
CA GLU A 72 30.30 4.90 -3.93
C GLU A 72 29.24 4.69 -5.02
#